data_AF-A0A1V5JNA5-F1
#
_entry.id   AF-A0A1V5JNA5-F1
#
_cell.length_a   1.000
_cell.length_b   1.000
_cell.length_c   1.000
_cell.angle_alpha   90.00
_cell.angle_beta   90.00
_cell.angle_gamma   90.00
#
_symmetry.space_group_name_H-M   'P 1'
#
loop_
_entity.id
_entity.type
_entity.pdbx_description
1 polymer ?
#
loop_
_entity_poly.entity_id
_entity_poly.type
_entity_poly.pdbx_seq_one_letter_code
_entity_poly.pdbx_strand_id
1 'polypeptide(L)' 'MDFKTGIGSSLKKMAFRIAGVVLMAYMLSFASCDTVPICWYCENPHNPTERQNVCNAMTKSKLESYGYVCTPY' A
#
# COMPACT_ATOMS: atom_id res chain seq x y z
N MET A 1 16.07 38.07 25.98
CA MET A 1 15.15 36.91 26.11
C MET A 1 15.04 36.25 24.75
N ASP A 2 15.31 34.95 24.73
CA ASP A 2 15.72 34.08 23.63
C ASP A 2 14.80 34.02 22.39
N PHE A 3 15.35 34.42 21.23
CA PHE A 3 14.76 34.22 19.90
C PHE A 3 14.79 32.74 19.44
N LYS A 4 15.28 31.82 20.29
CA LYS A 4 15.53 30.40 19.96
C LYS A 4 14.33 29.48 20.22
N THR A 5 13.26 29.98 20.85
CA THR A 5 12.16 29.15 21.35
C THR A 5 10.98 28.98 20.37
N GLY A 6 10.89 29.77 19.29
CA GLY A 6 9.79 29.69 18.31
C GLY A 6 9.95 28.59 17.25
N ILE A 7 11.18 28.32 16.82
CA ILE A 7 11.47 27.42 15.69
C ILE A 7 11.29 25.95 16.10
N GLY A 8 11.67 25.58 17.32
CA GLY A 8 11.53 24.21 17.83
C GLY A 8 10.07 23.74 17.94
N SER A 9 9.11 24.65 18.18
CA SER A 9 7.69 24.32 18.30
C SER A 9 7.03 24.12 16.92
N SER A 10 7.35 24.97 15.94
CA SER A 10 6.86 24.79 14.55
C SER A 10 7.43 23.53 13.91
N LEU A 11 8.72 23.25 14.11
CA LEU A 11 9.35 22.06 13.55
C LEU A 11 8.78 20.77 14.17
N LYS A 12 8.51 20.77 15.48
CA LYS A 12 7.82 19.66 16.17
C LYS A 12 6.39 19.48 15.68
N LYS A 13 5.63 20.57 15.47
CA LYS A 13 4.28 20.49 14.88
C LYS A 13 4.31 19.92 13.46
N MET A 14 5.28 20.33 12.65
CA MET A 14 5.45 19.83 11.29
C MET A 14 5.85 18.35 11.28
N ALA A 15 6.78 17.94 12.14
CA ALA A 15 7.19 16.55 12.29
C ALA A 15 6.00 15.66 12.72
N PHE A 16 5.15 16.12 13.64
CA PHE A 16 3.96 15.38 14.06
C PHE A 16 2.93 15.24 12.92
N ARG A 17 2.78 16.27 12.08
CA ARG A 17 1.90 16.21 10.90
C ARG A 17 2.42 15.23 9.86
N ILE A 18 3.72 15.24 9.56
CA ILE A 18 4.33 14.31 8.62
C ILE A 18 4.26 12.88 9.17
N ALA A 19 4.59 12.67 10.45
CA ALA A 19 4.47 11.37 11.09
C ALA A 19 3.04 10.82 11.01
N GLY A 20 2.02 11.67 11.21
CA GLY A 20 0.62 11.28 11.05
C GLY A 20 0.24 10.89 9.63
N VAL A 21 0.73 11.62 8.62
CA VAL A 21 0.51 11.29 7.20
C VAL A 21 1.20 9.97 6.82
N VAL A 22 2.44 9.76 7.29
CA VAL A 22 3.17 8.51 7.07
C VAL A 22 2.48 7.33 7.75
N LEU A 23 1.98 7.51 8.98
CA LEU A 23 1.20 6.49 9.69
C LEU A 23 -0.11 6.15 8.97
N MET A 24 -0.83 7.16 8.46
CA MET A 24 -2.04 6.90 7.67
C MET A 24 -1.73 6.18 6.36
N ALA A 25 -0.68 6.60 5.64
CA ALA A 25 -0.25 5.92 4.42
C ALA A 25 0.19 4.47 4.69
N TYR A 26 0.88 4.23 5.80
CA TYR A 26 1.24 2.90 6.26
C TYR A 26 -0.01 2.06 6.55
N MET A 27 -0.95 2.56 7.35
CA MET A 27 -2.20 1.86 7.67
C MET A 27 -3.04 1.57 6.42
N LEU A 28 -3.13 2.49 5.46
CA LEU A 28 -3.83 2.28 4.17
C LEU A 28 -3.19 1.20 3.30
N SER A 29 -1.87 1.01 3.43
CA SER A 29 -1.13 -0.04 2.71
C SER A 29 -1.43 -1.44 3.24
N PHE A 30 -1.88 -1.57 4.50
CA PHE A 30 -2.31 -2.85 5.09
C PHE A 30 -3.84 -3.04 5.05
N ALA A 31 -4.61 -1.95 5.12
CA ALA A 31 -6.08 -1.99 5.06
C ALA A 31 -6.63 -2.41 3.68
N SER A 32 -5.78 -2.45 2.65
CA SER A 32 -6.13 -2.96 1.31
C SER A 32 -6.33 -4.48 1.27
N CYS A 33 -5.98 -5.21 2.33
CA CYS A 33 -6.31 -6.64 2.48
C CYS A 33 -7.57 -6.90 3.32
N ASP A 34 -8.03 -5.94 4.13
CA ASP A 34 -9.17 -6.11 5.04
C ASP A 34 -10.49 -5.62 4.42
N THR A 35 -10.40 -4.74 3.42
CA THR A 35 -11.56 -4.12 2.74
C THR A 35 -11.88 -4.71 1.36
N VAL A 36 -11.14 -5.71 0.90
CA VAL A 36 -11.35 -6.35 -0.41
C VAL A 36 -11.91 -7.76 -0.18
N PRO A 37 -13.20 -8.00 -0.47
CA PRO A 37 -13.85 -9.29 -0.24
C PRO A 37 -13.45 -10.38 -1.24
N ILE A 38 -12.55 -10.09 -2.17
CA ILE A 38 -12.23 -10.96 -3.32
C ILE A 38 -10.72 -11.12 -3.43
N CYS A 39 -10.25 -12.36 -3.31
CA CYS A 39 -8.88 -12.71 -3.66
C CYS A 39 -8.85 -13.18 -5.12
N TRP A 40 -7.69 -13.08 -5.77
CA TRP A 40 -7.49 -13.55 -7.13
C TRP A 40 -6.38 -14.57 -7.19
N TYR A 41 -6.61 -15.58 -8.02
CA TYR A 41 -5.63 -16.54 -8.46
C TYR A 41 -5.06 -16.08 -9.78
N CYS A 42 -3.83 -15.60 -9.78
CA CYS A 42 -3.14 -15.11 -10.97
C CYS A 42 -2.20 -16.19 -11.50
N GLU A 43 -2.43 -16.65 -12.72
CA GLU A 43 -1.61 -17.65 -13.40
C GLU A 43 -0.99 -17.02 -14.66
N ASN A 44 0.29 -17.29 -14.89
CA ASN A 44 0.95 -16.92 -16.14
C ASN A 44 0.57 -17.95 -17.23
N PRO A 45 -0.15 -17.57 -18.30
CA PRO A 45 -0.53 -18.50 -19.37
C PRO A 45 0.70 -19.07 -20.12
N HIS A 46 1.84 -18.39 -20.04
CA HIS A 46 3.10 -18.86 -20.64
C HIS A 46 3.88 -19.81 -19.73
N ASN A 47 3.61 -19.81 -18.42
CA ASN A 47 4.27 -20.68 -17.46
C ASN A 47 3.33 -21.00 -16.27
N PRO A 48 2.54 -22.08 -16.37
CA PRO A 48 1.51 -22.40 -15.37
C PRO A 48 2.10 -22.81 -14.00
N THR A 49 3.42 -22.90 -13.87
CA THR A 49 4.09 -23.14 -12.58
C THR A 49 4.18 -21.84 -11.75
N GLU A 50 4.14 -20.66 -12.38
CA GLU A 50 4.16 -19.36 -11.71
C GLU A 50 2.74 -18.92 -11.33
N ARG A 51 2.20 -19.55 -10.29
CA ARG A 51 0.88 -19.23 -9.75
C ARG A 51 1.01 -18.39 -8.48
N GLN A 52 0.29 -17.28 -8.42
CA GLN A 52 0.33 -16.33 -7.32
C GLN A 52 -1.07 -15.99 -6.82
N ASN A 53 -1.20 -15.96 -5.50
CA ASN A 53 -2.44 -15.58 -4.82
C ASN A 53 -2.31 -14.12 -4.38
N VAL A 54 -3.21 -13.27 -4.85
CA VAL A 54 -3.20 -11.84 -4.50
C VAL A 54 -4.59 -11.41 -4.08
N CYS A 55 -4.69 -10.73 -2.94
CA CYS A 55 -5.96 -10.13 -2.48
C CYS A 55 -5.92 -8.60 -2.60
N ASN A 56 -4.79 -8.05 -3.02
CA ASN A 56 -4.64 -6.61 -3.26
C ASN A 56 -4.96 -6.28 -4.73
N ALA A 57 -5.95 -5.42 -4.93
CA ALA A 57 -6.36 -4.95 -6.25
C ALA A 57 -5.22 -4.29 -7.06
N MET A 58 -4.29 -3.56 -6.42
CA MET A 58 -3.12 -3.01 -7.12
C MET A 58 -2.19 -4.11 -7.65
N THR A 59 -1.95 -5.14 -6.85
CA THR A 59 -1.09 -6.26 -7.26
C THR A 59 -1.73 -7.07 -8.39
N LYS A 60 -3.07 -7.25 -8.34
CA LYS A 60 -3.84 -7.85 -9.43
C LYS A 60 -3.64 -7.09 -10.74
N SER A 61 -3.89 -5.77 -10.76
CA SER A 61 -3.72 -4.97 -11.98
C SER A 61 -2.28 -5.00 -12.52
N LYS A 62 -1.30 -5.06 -11.62
CA LYS A 62 0.11 -5.18 -12.01
C LYS A 62 0.41 -6.54 -12.64
N LEU A 63 -0.11 -7.63 -12.08
CA LEU A 63 0.02 -8.98 -12.65
C LEU A 63 -0.69 -9.09 -14.01
N GLU A 64 -1.90 -8.53 -14.14
CA GLU A 64 -2.61 -8.45 -15.41
C GLU A 64 -1.81 -7.67 -16.47
N SER A 65 -1.11 -6.59 -16.07
CA SER A 65 -0.22 -5.84 -16.98
C SER A 65 1.01 -6.64 -17.45
N TYR A 66 1.43 -7.64 -16.68
CA TYR A 66 2.48 -8.58 -17.06
C TYR A 66 1.95 -9.78 -17.86
N GLY A 67 0.65 -9.82 -18.18
CA GLY A 67 0.03 -10.90 -18.95
C GLY A 67 -0.47 -12.07 -18.11
N TYR A 68 -0.51 -11.94 -16.78
CA TYR A 68 -1.12 -12.96 -15.92
C TYR A 68 -2.65 -12.89 -16.03
N VAL A 69 -3.29 -14.05 -15.98
CA VAL A 69 -4.74 -14.18 -15.95
C VAL A 69 -5.18 -14.40 -14.50
N CYS A 70 -5.91 -13.42 -13.95
CA CYS A 70 -6.34 -13.40 -12.57
C CYS A 70 -7.83 -13.78 -12.44
N THR A 71 -8.12 -14.91 -11.79
CA THR A 71 -9.49 -15.40 -11.55
C THR A 71 -9.89 -15.14 -10.10
N PRO A 72 -11.05 -14.51 -9.82
CA PRO A 72 -11.49 -14.28 -8.45
C PRO A 72 -11.85 -15.61 -7.75
N TYR A 73 -11.56 -15.72 -6.45
CA TYR A 73 -11.97 -16.82 -5.57
C TYR A 73 -12.28 -16.33 -4.16
#